data_AF-A0A833RP60-F1
#
_entry.id   AF-A0A833RP60-F1
#
_cell.length_a   1.000
_cell.length_b   1.000
_cell.length_c   1.000
_cell.angle_alpha   90.00
_cell.angle_beta   90.00
_cell.angle_gamma   90.00
#
_symmetry.space_group_name_H-M   'P 1'
#
loop_
_entity.id
_entity.type
_entity.pdbx_description
1 polymer ?
#
loop_
_entity_poly.entity_id
_entity_poly.type
_entity_poly.pdbx_seq_one_letter_code
_entity_poly.pdbx_strand_id
1 'polypeptide(L)'
;KGVGTYLRSVNLSLIPTEKCPVTGVDDKVHLCAGMLDEGGKDACQGDSGGPLLCNNTQIGIISWGQGCARPNSPGVYSRLDLYLNWLNETILNNAAAEIDSKVIDIILVQLIMLIIM
;
A
#
# COMPACT_ATOMS: atom_id res chain seq x y z
N LYS A 1 -24.49 -1.18 0.80
CA LYS A 1 -23.38 -0.21 0.63
C LYS A 1 -22.43 -0.37 1.81
N GLY A 2 -21.22 -0.90 1.60
CA GLY A 2 -20.03 -0.71 2.45
C GLY A 2 -20.05 -0.97 3.95
N VAL A 3 -21.02 -1.71 4.53
CA VAL A 3 -21.00 -2.11 5.95
C VAL A 3 -20.83 -3.62 6.06
N GLY A 4 -19.62 -4.10 5.76
CA GLY A 4 -19.25 -5.47 6.08
C GLY A 4 -19.04 -5.60 7.59
N THR A 5 -19.67 -6.59 8.23
CA THR A 5 -19.41 -6.93 9.64
C THR A 5 -18.18 -7.83 9.81
N TYR A 6 -17.60 -8.28 8.69
CA TYR A 6 -16.41 -9.11 8.61
C TYR A 6 -15.53 -8.61 7.47
N LEU A 7 -14.22 -8.85 7.61
CA LEU A 7 -13.24 -8.52 6.57
C LEU A 7 -13.56 -9.27 5.28
N ARG A 8 -13.48 -8.57 4.15
CA ARG A 8 -13.70 -9.14 2.81
C ARG A 8 -12.52 -8.81 1.91
N SER A 9 -12.40 -9.57 0.84
CA SER A 9 -11.45 -9.31 -0.23
C SER A 9 -12.10 -9.54 -1.58
N VAL A 10 -11.54 -8.91 -2.60
CA VAL A 10 -12.01 -9.04 -3.97
C VAL A 10 -10.82 -8.93 -4.91
N ASN A 11 -10.81 -9.72 -5.98
CA ASN A 11 -9.80 -9.63 -7.02
C ASN A 11 -10.23 -8.58 -8.05
N LEU A 12 -9.35 -7.62 -8.30
CA LEU A 12 -9.51 -6.57 -9.29
C LEU A 12 -8.43 -6.70 -10.36
N SER A 13 -8.76 -6.28 -11.58
CA SER A 13 -7.79 -6.16 -12.66
C SER A 13 -7.10 -4.80 -12.57
N LEU A 14 -5.77 -4.79 -12.70
CA LEU A 14 -5.04 -3.55 -12.94
C LEU A 14 -5.35 -3.04 -14.34
N ILE A 15 -5.64 -1.76 -14.42
CA ILE A 15 -5.94 -1.06 -15.67
C ILE A 15 -4.74 -0.14 -15.93
N PRO A 16 -4.08 -0.24 -17.10
CA PRO A 16 -3.03 0.70 -17.48
C PRO A 16 -3.55 2.13 -17.37
N THR A 17 -2.76 3.04 -16.82
CA THR A 17 -3.22 4.40 -16.50
C THR A 17 -3.74 5.13 -17.75
N GLU A 18 -3.12 4.90 -18.91
CA GLU A 18 -3.55 5.45 -20.20
C GLU A 18 -4.93 4.95 -20.67
N LYS A 19 -5.44 3.86 -20.09
CA LYS A 19 -6.77 3.30 -20.34
C LYS A 19 -7.75 3.54 -19.20
N CYS A 20 -7.34 4.23 -18.13
CA CYS A 20 -8.21 4.51 -17.00
C CYS A 20 -9.25 5.58 -17.40
N PRO A 21 -10.56 5.29 -17.34
CA PRO A 21 -11.61 6.24 -17.76
C PRO A 21 -11.85 7.36 -16.74
N VAL A 22 -11.11 7.39 -15.63
CA VAL A 22 -11.24 8.38 -14.56
C VAL A 22 -10.36 9.59 -14.86
N THR A 23 -10.91 10.79 -14.75
CA THR A 23 -10.17 12.04 -14.93
C THR A 23 -9.23 12.33 -13.75
N GLY A 24 -8.10 12.99 -14.00
CA GLY A 24 -7.17 13.41 -12.95
C GLY A 24 -6.28 12.30 -12.40
N VAL A 25 -6.19 11.17 -13.10
CA VAL A 25 -5.23 10.10 -12.80
C VAL A 25 -3.89 10.46 -13.43
N ASP A 26 -2.81 10.33 -12.66
CA ASP A 26 -1.43 10.58 -13.06
C ASP A 26 -0.70 9.25 -12.92
N ASP A 27 -0.07 8.79 -13.99
CA ASP A 27 0.59 7.48 -14.06
C ASP A 27 1.78 7.36 -13.11
N LYS A 28 2.38 8.49 -12.72
CA LYS A 28 3.48 8.51 -11.76
C LYS A 28 2.97 8.15 -10.38
N VAL A 29 1.92 8.80 -9.91
CA VAL A 29 1.51 8.73 -8.50
C VAL A 29 0.29 7.86 -8.24
N HIS A 30 -0.43 7.43 -9.28
CA HIS A 30 -1.68 6.68 -9.16
C HIS A 30 -1.65 5.35 -9.91
N LEU A 31 -2.43 4.39 -9.39
CA LEU A 31 -2.81 3.15 -10.05
C LEU A 31 -4.33 3.11 -10.23
N CYS A 32 -4.77 2.45 -11.28
CA CYS A 32 -6.19 2.26 -11.60
C CYS A 32 -6.53 0.77 -11.54
N ALA A 33 -7.57 0.38 -10.81
CA ALA A 33 -7.99 -1.01 -10.72
C ALA A 33 -9.51 -1.15 -10.61
N GLY A 34 -10.06 -2.12 -11.33
CA GLY A 34 -11.50 -2.37 -11.35
C GLY A 34 -11.94 -3.26 -12.50
N MET A 35 -13.25 -3.50 -12.58
CA MET A 35 -13.89 -4.18 -13.71
C MET A 35 -14.63 -3.15 -14.55
N LEU A 36 -14.13 -2.86 -15.76
CA LEU A 36 -14.69 -1.80 -16.61
C LEU A 36 -16.05 -2.19 -17.20
N ASP A 37 -16.23 -3.46 -17.57
CA ASP A 37 -17.42 -3.89 -18.32
C ASP A 37 -18.69 -3.90 -17.46
N GLU A 38 -18.76 -4.79 -16.48
CA GLU A 38 -19.94 -5.00 -15.63
C GLU A 38 -19.86 -4.29 -14.27
N GLY A 39 -18.67 -3.82 -13.87
CA GLY A 39 -18.44 -3.35 -12.51
C GLY A 39 -18.55 -4.50 -11.49
N GLY A 40 -19.35 -4.30 -10.44
CA GLY A 40 -19.70 -5.34 -9.46
C GLY A 40 -18.66 -5.62 -8.37
N LYS A 41 -17.38 -5.32 -8.63
CA LYS A 41 -16.26 -5.51 -7.68
C LYS A 41 -15.47 -4.24 -7.49
N ASP A 42 -15.27 -3.83 -6.24
CA ASP A 42 -14.54 -2.60 -5.91
C ASP A 42 -14.18 -2.53 -4.42
N ALA A 43 -13.20 -1.68 -4.10
CA ALA A 43 -13.07 -1.11 -2.78
C ALA A 43 -14.17 -0.05 -2.58
N CYS A 44 -14.59 0.23 -1.34
CA CYS A 44 -15.61 1.24 -1.09
C CYS A 44 -15.29 2.09 0.14
N GLN A 45 -16.25 2.90 0.57
CA GLN A 45 -16.06 3.93 1.60
C GLN A 45 -15.46 3.42 2.93
N GLY A 46 -15.71 2.16 3.30
CA GLY A 46 -15.15 1.55 4.51
C GLY A 46 -13.71 1.07 4.39
N ASP A 47 -13.17 1.01 3.17
CA ASP A 47 -11.84 0.47 2.88
C ASP A 47 -10.81 1.57 2.58
N SER A 48 -11.19 2.85 2.71
CA SER A 48 -10.31 4.00 2.42
C SER A 48 -9.00 3.92 3.22
N GLY A 49 -7.86 4.06 2.52
CA GLY A 49 -6.53 3.86 3.12
C GLY A 49 -6.09 2.40 3.25
N GLY A 50 -6.95 1.44 2.88
CA GLY A 50 -6.61 0.02 2.87
C GLY A 50 -5.69 -0.38 1.72
N PRO A 51 -5.11 -1.60 1.77
CA PRO A 51 -4.09 -2.04 0.83
C PRO A 51 -4.68 -2.57 -0.49
N LEU A 52 -4.00 -2.26 -1.60
CA LEU A 52 -4.10 -3.01 -2.85
C LEU A 52 -2.90 -3.97 -2.94
N LEU A 53 -3.18 -5.28 -2.99
CA LEU A 53 -2.15 -6.33 -3.02
C LEU A 53 -2.02 -6.94 -4.41
N CYS A 54 -0.79 -7.25 -4.80
CA CYS A 54 -0.45 -8.09 -5.95
C CYS A 54 0.59 -9.12 -5.49
N ASN A 55 0.29 -10.42 -5.59
CA ASN A 55 1.17 -11.51 -5.15
C ASN A 55 1.72 -11.31 -3.71
N ASN A 56 0.84 -10.98 -2.77
CA ASN A 56 1.16 -10.69 -1.36
C ASN A 56 2.03 -9.44 -1.13
N THR A 57 2.36 -8.69 -2.18
CA THR A 57 3.06 -7.40 -2.07
C THR A 57 2.03 -6.28 -2.13
N GLN A 58 2.09 -5.33 -1.21
CA GLN A 58 1.28 -4.13 -1.29
C GLN A 58 1.86 -3.18 -2.35
N ILE A 59 1.05 -2.88 -3.37
CA ILE A 59 1.45 -2.03 -4.50
C ILE A 59 0.75 -0.67 -4.48
N GLY A 60 -0.34 -0.55 -3.72
CA GLY A 60 -1.09 0.69 -3.63
C GLY A 60 -1.90 0.84 -2.34
N ILE A 61 -2.43 2.05 -2.18
CA ILE A 61 -3.32 2.44 -1.08
C ILE A 61 -4.63 2.94 -1.69
N ILE A 62 -5.76 2.42 -1.22
CA ILE A 62 -7.10 2.86 -1.65
C ILE A 62 -7.25 4.36 -1.40
N SER A 63 -7.59 5.13 -2.44
CA SER A 63 -7.57 6.59 -2.38
C SER A 63 -8.94 7.20 -2.71
N TRP A 64 -9.42 7.09 -3.96
CA TRP A 64 -10.74 7.60 -4.35
C TRP A 64 -11.34 6.85 -5.52
N GLY A 65 -12.61 7.15 -5.83
CA GLY A 65 -13.34 6.60 -6.97
C GLY A 65 -14.71 7.26 -7.10
N GLN A 66 -15.40 7.03 -8.22
CA GLN A 66 -16.73 7.60 -8.47
C GLN A 66 -17.83 6.59 -8.16
N GLY A 67 -18.28 6.57 -6.90
CA GLY A 67 -19.14 5.51 -6.40
C GLY A 67 -18.35 4.21 -6.20
N CYS A 68 -19.04 3.09 -6.00
CA CYS A 68 -18.40 1.79 -5.81
C CYS A 68 -18.98 0.78 -6.79
N ALA A 69 -18.12 -0.05 -7.38
CA ALA A 69 -18.49 -1.20 -8.20
C ALA A 69 -19.36 -0.83 -9.42
N ARG A 70 -19.19 0.37 -9.95
CA ARG A 70 -19.91 0.82 -11.15
C ARG A 70 -19.14 0.44 -12.42
N PRO A 71 -19.85 0.04 -13.49
CA PRO A 71 -19.25 -0.06 -14.82
C PRO A 71 -18.48 1.22 -15.18
N ASN A 72 -17.33 1.06 -15.82
CA ASN A 72 -16.46 2.15 -16.28
C ASN A 72 -16.05 3.18 -15.20
N SER A 73 -16.16 2.84 -13.91
CA SER A 73 -15.75 3.70 -12.79
C SER A 73 -14.83 2.92 -11.84
N PRO A 74 -13.60 2.60 -12.27
CA PRO A 74 -12.64 1.89 -11.42
C PRO A 74 -12.18 2.74 -10.25
N GLY A 75 -11.65 2.07 -9.22
CA GLY A 75 -10.99 2.72 -8.10
C GLY A 75 -9.61 3.26 -8.50
N VAL A 76 -9.22 4.36 -7.88
CA VAL A 76 -7.91 4.99 -7.99
C VAL A 76 -7.16 4.84 -6.67
N TYR A 77 -5.91 4.41 -6.79
CA TYR A 77 -5.05 4.03 -5.67
C TYR A 77 -3.76 4.85 -5.73
N SER A 78 -3.23 5.26 -4.58
CA SER A 78 -1.88 5.84 -4.51
C SER A 78 -0.85 4.76 -4.81
N ARG A 79 0.12 5.05 -5.68
CA ARG A 79 1.13 4.11 -6.17
C ARG A 79 2.33 4.06 -5.23
N LEU A 80 2.67 2.90 -4.65
CA LEU A 80 3.67 2.82 -3.56
C LEU A 80 5.13 2.78 -4.00
N ASP A 81 5.43 2.29 -5.21
CA ASP A 81 6.81 2.12 -5.69
C ASP A 81 7.60 3.45 -5.71
N LEU A 82 6.94 4.59 -5.91
CA LEU A 82 7.55 5.91 -5.84
C LEU A 82 7.87 6.41 -4.42
N TYR A 83 7.22 5.85 -3.39
CA TYR A 83 7.37 6.32 -2.02
C TYR A 83 8.34 5.47 -1.19
N LEU A 84 8.97 4.46 -1.78
CA LEU A 84 9.84 3.51 -1.05
C LEU A 84 10.97 4.20 -0.28
N ASN A 85 11.60 5.23 -0.86
CA ASN A 85 12.65 5.99 -0.18
C ASN A 85 12.12 6.70 1.06
N TRP A 86 11.04 7.47 0.90
CA TRP A 86 10.40 8.17 2.02
C TRP A 86 9.88 7.21 3.09
N LEU A 87 9.30 6.07 2.69
CA LEU A 87 8.85 5.02 3.60
C LEU A 87 10.02 4.48 4.42
N ASN A 88 11.12 4.12 3.77
CA ASN A 88 12.30 3.58 4.43
C ASN A 88 12.92 4.61 5.40
N GLU A 89 13.08 5.86 4.96
CA GLU A 89 13.56 6.95 5.82
C GLU A 89 12.64 7.17 7.02
N THR A 90 11.32 7.16 6.81
CA THR A 90 10.32 7.35 7.87
C THR A 90 10.34 6.20 8.88
N ILE A 91 10.50 4.95 8.42
CA ILE A 91 10.62 3.78 9.31
C ILE A 91 11.87 3.89 10.19
N LEU A 92 13.00 4.27 9.60
CA LEU A 92 14.27 4.45 10.31
C LEU A 92 14.19 5.62 11.30
N ASN A 93 13.69 6.78 10.87
CA ASN A 93 13.62 7.99 11.70
C ASN A 93 12.66 7.86 12.89
N ASN A 94 11.60 7.06 12.75
CA ASN A 94 10.62 6.84 13.81
C ASN A 94 10.94 5.62 14.69
N ALA A 95 12.09 4.96 14.50
CA ALA A 95 12.45 3.71 15.18
C ALA A 95 11.35 2.63 15.09
N ALA A 96 10.54 2.67 14.02
CA ALA A 96 9.50 1.67 13.76
C ALA A 96 10.10 0.33 13.32
N ALA A 97 11.36 0.35 12.87
CA ALA A 97 12.23 -0.81 12.93
C ALA A 97 12.91 -0.80 14.31
N GLU A 98 12.57 -1.76 15.17
CA GLU A 98 13.40 -2.04 16.34
C GLU A 98 14.78 -2.49 15.83
N ILE A 99 15.72 -1.54 15.72
CA ILE A 99 17.12 -1.90 15.87
C ILE A 99 17.23 -2.26 17.34
N ASP A 100 17.18 -3.56 17.66
CA ASP A 100 17.34 -4.03 19.03
C ASP A 100 18.67 -3.51 19.55
N SER A 101 18.62 -2.43 20.33
CA SER A 101 19.82 -1.78 20.87
C SER A 101 20.63 -2.75 21.71
N LYS A 102 20.00 -3.83 22.21
CA LYS A 102 20.68 -4.91 22.93
C LYS A 102 21.70 -5.62 22.06
N VAL A 103 21.48 -5.74 20.74
CA VAL A 103 22.46 -6.37 19.84
C VAL A 103 23.72 -5.51 19.73
N ILE A 104 23.55 -4.18 19.64
CA ILE A 104 24.69 -3.24 19.61
C ILE A 104 25.42 -3.27 20.95
N ASP A 105 24.70 -3.24 22.08
CA ASP A 105 25.31 -3.32 23.42
C ASP A 105 26.05 -4.65 23.64
N ILE A 106 25.49 -5.77 23.19
CA ILE A 106 26.15 -7.10 23.28
C ILE A 106 27.44 -7.11 22.45
N ILE A 107 27.41 -6.62 21.22
CA ILE A 107 28.59 -6.57 20.34
C ILE A 107 29.64 -5.64 20.96
N LEU A 108 29.24 -4.47 21.48
CA LEU A 108 30.15 -3.53 22.12
C LEU A 108 30.80 -4.13 23.37
N VAL A 109 30.02 -4.81 24.23
CA VAL A 109 30.52 -5.47 25.44
C VAL A 109 31.44 -6.65 25.10
N GLN A 110 31.13 -7.46 24.08
CA GLN A 110 32.03 -8.52 23.61
C GLN A 110 33.34 -7.98 23.06
N LEU A 111 33.29 -6.89 22.28
CA LEU A 111 34.49 -6.25 21.74
C LEU A 111 35.35 -5.66 22.87
N ILE A 112 34.72 -5.01 23.85
CA ILE A 112 35.40 -4.47 25.04
C ILE A 112 36.04 -5.59 25.86
N MET A 113 35.34 -6.70 26.10
CA MET A 113 35.93 -7.84 26.82
C MET A 113 37.13 -8.46 26.09
N LEU A 114 37.12 -8.49 24.75
CA LEU A 114 38.25 -8.97 23.94
C LEU A 114 39.47 -8.04 23.97
N ILE A 115 39.29 -6.76 24.30
CA ILE A 115 40.38 -5.78 24.43
C ILE A 115 40.94 -5.76 25.86
N ILE A 116 40.15 -6.16 26.86
CA ILE A 116 40.54 -6.20 28.27
C ILE A 116 41.19 -7.54 28.66
N MET A 117 40.98 -8.60 27.87
CA MET A 117 41.70 -9.88 27.96
C MET A 117 43.08 -9.82 27.31
#